data_AF-A0A5J4FV13-F1
#
_entry.id   AF-A0A5J4FV13-F1
#
_cell.length_a   1.000
_cell.length_b   1.000
_cell.length_c   1.000
_cell.angle_alpha   90.00
_cell.angle_beta   90.00
_cell.angle_gamma   90.00
#
_symmetry.space_group_name_H-M   'P 1'
#
loop_
_entity.id
_entity.type
_entity.pdbx_description
1 polymer ?
#
loop_
_entity_poly.entity_id
_entity_poly.type
_entity_poly.pdbx_seq_one_letter_code
_entity_poly.pdbx_strand_id
1 'polypeptide(L)'
;MIQIDKRESTETIKEAVEYLENRDYENIKADIEGYETPKSYHKKDGDVKVTPDIVAERAGIKHYFEISLKSEKPNLLKSKWRFLEVLSRMKKSKFKIFTRKGHYSFTNTMLDDLNMEKNMIKL
;
A
#
# COMPACT_ATOMS: atom_id res chain seq x y z
N MET A 1 -11.98 8.11 5.84
CA MET A 1 -12.45 7.69 4.52
C MET A 1 -13.95 7.79 4.54
N ILE A 2 -14.50 8.46 3.53
CA ILE A 2 -15.94 8.51 3.25
C ILE A 2 -16.34 7.12 2.73
N GLN A 3 -17.63 6.76 2.82
CA GLN A 3 -18.13 5.44 2.40
C GLN A 3 -17.79 5.09 0.94
N ILE A 4 -17.72 6.10 0.06
CA ILE A 4 -17.32 5.95 -1.34
C ILE A 4 -15.84 5.57 -1.44
N ASP A 5 -14.95 6.30 -0.76
CA ASP A 5 -13.51 5.99 -0.72
C ASP A 5 -13.25 4.56 -0.24
N LYS A 6 -14.06 4.09 0.73
CA LYS A 6 -13.91 2.74 1.28
C LYS A 6 -14.29 1.66 0.27
N ARG A 7 -15.34 1.89 -0.55
CA ARG A 7 -15.73 0.95 -1.62
C ARG A 7 -14.68 0.90 -2.73
N GLU A 8 -14.28 2.07 -3.23
CA GLU A 8 -13.23 2.18 -4.27
C GLU A 8 -11.92 1.55 -3.81
N SER A 9 -11.55 1.77 -2.53
CA SER A 9 -10.38 1.13 -1.91
C SER A 9 -10.48 -0.40 -1.94
N THR A 10 -11.61 -0.97 -1.50
CA THR A 10 -11.79 -2.44 -1.48
C THR A 10 -11.73 -3.03 -2.89
N GLU A 11 -12.38 -2.41 -3.86
CA GLU A 11 -12.34 -2.86 -5.26
C GLU A 11 -10.93 -2.78 -5.83
N THR A 12 -10.20 -1.71 -5.50
CA THR A 12 -8.80 -1.55 -5.94
C THR A 12 -7.86 -2.56 -5.30
N ILE A 13 -8.07 -2.92 -4.03
CA ILE A 13 -7.29 -3.97 -3.39
C ILE A 13 -7.57 -5.32 -4.05
N LYS A 14 -8.82 -5.64 -4.40
CA LYS A 14 -9.15 -6.90 -5.10
C LYS A 14 -8.45 -7.00 -6.45
N GLU A 15 -8.55 -5.98 -7.29
CA GLU A 15 -7.85 -5.96 -8.59
C GLU A 15 -6.32 -6.00 -8.43
N ALA A 16 -5.78 -5.34 -7.40
CA ALA A 16 -4.36 -5.41 -7.09
C ALA A 16 -3.94 -6.84 -6.69
N VAL A 17 -4.76 -7.55 -5.92
CA VAL A 17 -4.49 -8.95 -5.58
C VAL A 17 -4.50 -9.83 -6.83
N GLU A 18 -5.54 -9.73 -7.67
CA GLU A 18 -5.59 -10.47 -8.95
C GLU A 18 -4.38 -10.15 -9.84
N TYR A 19 -3.95 -8.88 -9.88
CA TYR A 19 -2.74 -8.47 -10.60
C TYR A 19 -1.47 -9.18 -10.08
N LEU A 20 -1.38 -9.37 -8.77
CA LEU A 20 -0.25 -10.02 -8.09
C LEU A 20 -0.27 -11.55 -8.30
N GLU A 21 -1.44 -12.18 -8.18
CA GLU A 21 -1.63 -13.62 -8.44
C GLU A 21 -1.19 -13.98 -9.86
N ASN A 22 -1.53 -13.15 -10.85
CA ASN A 22 -1.12 -13.32 -12.25
C ASN A 22 0.38 -13.06 -12.51
N ARG A 23 1.18 -12.75 -11.48
CA ARG A 23 2.61 -12.37 -11.60
C ARG A 23 3.52 -13.12 -10.61
N ASP A 24 3.13 -14.33 -10.27
CA ASP A 24 3.89 -15.26 -9.42
C ASP A 24 4.20 -14.69 -8.03
N TYR A 25 3.32 -13.83 -7.51
CA TYR A 25 3.35 -13.50 -6.09
C TYR A 25 2.64 -14.58 -5.31
N GLU A 26 3.23 -14.94 -4.17
CA GLU A 26 2.75 -15.96 -3.24
C GLU A 26 2.56 -15.35 -1.85
N ASN A 27 1.99 -16.13 -0.92
CA ASN A 27 1.76 -15.71 0.47
C ASN A 27 1.03 -14.36 0.59
N ILE A 28 0.03 -14.13 -0.28
CA ILE A 28 -0.71 -12.87 -0.38
C ILE A 28 -1.61 -12.70 0.84
N LYS A 29 -1.45 -11.56 1.51
CA LYS A 29 -2.26 -11.06 2.62
C LYS A 29 -2.81 -9.70 2.24
N ALA A 30 -4.07 -9.43 2.50
CA ALA A 30 -4.70 -8.18 2.08
C ALA A 30 -5.67 -7.65 3.15
N ASP A 31 -5.76 -6.33 3.30
CA ASP A 31 -6.66 -5.66 4.26
C ASP A 31 -8.09 -5.56 3.71
N ILE A 32 -8.64 -6.70 3.26
CA ILE A 32 -10.00 -6.86 2.76
C ILE A 32 -10.58 -8.21 3.22
N GLU A 33 -11.90 -8.32 3.18
CA GLU A 33 -12.61 -9.55 3.50
C GLU A 33 -12.21 -10.70 2.56
N GLY A 34 -12.04 -11.90 3.12
CA GLY A 34 -11.63 -13.10 2.39
C GLY A 34 -10.13 -13.37 2.35
N TYR A 35 -9.30 -12.45 2.86
CA TYR A 35 -7.84 -12.61 2.95
C TYR A 35 -7.35 -12.55 4.39
N GLU A 36 -6.19 -13.17 4.65
CA GLU A 36 -5.47 -12.93 5.90
C GLU A 36 -5.04 -11.46 5.95
N THR A 37 -5.36 -10.76 7.04
CA THR A 37 -4.96 -9.37 7.22
C THR A 37 -3.43 -9.25 7.40
N PRO A 38 -2.76 -8.32 6.71
CA PRO A 38 -1.35 -8.04 6.93
C PRO A 38 -1.04 -7.67 8.38
N LYS A 39 0.18 -7.99 8.82
CA LYS A 39 0.68 -7.58 10.13
C LYS A 39 0.61 -6.05 10.28
N SER A 40 -0.07 -5.59 11.32
CA SER A 40 -0.08 -4.19 11.72
C SER A 40 1.12 -3.82 12.61
N TYR A 41 1.53 -2.56 12.53
CA TYR A 41 2.59 -1.95 13.33
C TYR A 41 2.00 -0.86 14.22
N HIS A 42 2.42 -0.84 15.47
CA HIS A 42 1.99 0.15 16.46
C HIS A 42 3.17 1.05 16.81
N LYS A 43 2.92 2.36 16.85
CA LYS A 43 3.87 3.29 17.46
C LYS A 43 3.92 3.02 18.97
N LYS A 44 5.11 2.97 19.56
CA LYS A 44 5.27 2.67 21.00
C LYS A 44 4.58 3.69 21.89
N ASP A 45 4.61 4.97 21.50
CA ASP A 45 4.12 6.09 22.31
C ASP A 45 2.84 6.72 21.73
N GLY A 46 1.92 5.89 21.22
CA GLY A 46 0.58 6.37 20.82
C GLY A 46 -0.23 5.40 19.97
N ASP A 47 -1.47 5.79 19.66
CA ASP A 47 -2.46 4.91 19.00
C ASP A 47 -2.33 4.86 17.48
N VAL A 48 -1.19 5.26 16.92
CA VAL A 48 -0.96 5.18 15.48
C VAL A 48 -0.70 3.72 15.10
N LYS A 49 -1.69 3.12 14.43
CA LYS A 49 -1.61 1.80 13.81
C LYS A 49 -1.37 1.94 12.31
N VAL A 50 -0.37 1.23 11.80
CA VAL A 50 -0.08 1.13 10.36
C VAL A 50 -0.26 -0.32 9.92
N THR A 51 -1.23 -0.57 9.05
CA THR A 51 -1.41 -1.86 8.36
C THR A 51 -1.14 -1.65 6.88
N PRO A 52 -0.22 -2.39 6.24
CA PRO A 52 -0.08 -2.36 4.79
C PRO A 52 -1.38 -2.85 4.11
N ASP A 53 -1.73 -2.30 2.95
CA ASP A 53 -2.92 -2.74 2.23
C ASP A 53 -2.77 -4.18 1.72
N ILE A 54 -1.59 -4.53 1.19
CA ILE A 54 -1.26 -5.89 0.74
C ILE A 54 0.18 -6.23 1.13
N VAL A 55 0.41 -7.47 1.53
CA VAL A 55 1.75 -8.08 1.68
C VAL A 55 1.80 -9.34 0.85
N ALA A 56 2.85 -9.50 0.05
CA ALA A 56 3.08 -10.73 -0.71
C ALA A 56 4.58 -11.03 -0.79
N GLU A 57 4.91 -12.22 -1.26
CA GLU A 57 6.29 -12.65 -1.50
C GLU A 57 6.46 -12.98 -2.98
N ARG A 58 7.66 -12.75 -3.52
CA ARG A 58 8.03 -13.18 -4.87
C ARG A 58 9.50 -13.47 -4.90
N ALA A 59 9.86 -14.68 -5.36
CA ALA A 59 11.23 -15.17 -5.36
C ALA A 59 11.91 -15.01 -3.98
N GLY A 60 11.18 -15.35 -2.90
CA GLY A 60 11.66 -15.24 -1.52
C GLY A 60 11.81 -13.81 -0.98
N ILE A 61 11.44 -12.77 -1.76
CA ILE A 61 11.49 -11.37 -1.33
C ILE A 61 10.09 -10.91 -0.93
N LYS A 62 9.98 -10.40 0.30
CA LYS A 62 8.75 -9.75 0.78
C LYS A 62 8.49 -8.42 0.09
N HIS A 63 7.23 -8.14 -0.18
CA HIS A 63 6.75 -6.92 -0.80
C HIS A 63 5.58 -6.37 0.01
N TYR A 64 5.68 -5.09 0.38
CA TYR A 64 4.58 -4.29 0.91
C TYR A 64 3.99 -3.49 -0.24
N PHE A 65 2.66 -3.46 -0.34
CA PHE A 65 1.95 -2.66 -1.31
C PHE A 65 0.94 -1.76 -0.63
N GLU A 66 0.78 -0.57 -1.20
CA GLU A 66 -0.24 0.40 -0.84
C GLU A 66 -1.03 0.79 -2.08
N ILE A 67 -2.32 1.06 -1.90
CA ILE A 67 -3.17 1.65 -2.93
C ILE A 67 -3.19 3.16 -2.74
N SER A 68 -2.76 3.88 -3.77
CA SER A 68 -2.82 5.34 -3.83
C SER A 68 -4.12 5.80 -4.48
N LEU A 69 -5.06 6.18 -3.63
CA LEU A 69 -6.28 6.92 -3.97
C LEU A 69 -6.24 8.28 -3.29
N LYS A 70 -6.87 9.29 -3.90
CA LYS A 70 -7.08 10.60 -3.28
C LYS A 70 -7.71 10.42 -1.90
N SER A 71 -7.12 11.08 -0.92
CA SER A 71 -7.51 10.94 0.49
C SER A 71 -7.79 12.30 1.09
N GLU A 72 -8.84 12.38 1.90
CA GLU A 72 -9.13 13.52 2.79
C GLU A 72 -8.05 13.71 3.88
N LYS A 73 -7.18 12.71 4.09
CA LYS A 73 -6.11 12.74 5.10
C LYS A 73 -4.74 12.45 4.49
N PRO A 74 -4.26 13.29 3.54
CA PRO A 74 -3.02 13.02 2.80
C PRO A 74 -1.79 12.93 3.71
N ASN A 75 -1.70 13.72 4.78
CA ASN A 75 -0.56 13.66 5.71
C ASN A 75 -0.44 12.32 6.46
N LEU A 76 -1.57 11.68 6.76
CA LEU A 76 -1.57 10.36 7.39
C LEU A 76 -1.10 9.30 6.40
N LEU A 77 -1.56 9.37 5.15
CA LEU A 77 -1.11 8.49 4.08
C LEU A 77 0.39 8.68 3.78
N LYS A 78 0.88 9.92 3.75
CA LYS A 78 2.32 10.23 3.64
C LYS A 78 3.13 9.58 4.75
N SER A 79 2.66 9.70 6.00
CA SER A 79 3.32 9.12 7.15
C SER A 79 3.35 7.58 7.07
N LYS A 80 2.25 6.96 6.62
CA LYS A 80 2.15 5.51 6.37
C LYS A 80 3.18 5.06 5.33
N TRP A 81 3.25 5.74 4.18
CA TRP A 81 4.20 5.41 3.11
C TRP A 81 5.65 5.61 3.55
N ARG A 82 5.96 6.70 4.26
CA ARG A 82 7.31 6.92 4.79
C ARG A 82 7.74 5.81 5.74
N PHE A 83 6.84 5.37 6.62
CA PHE A 83 7.09 4.25 7.50
C PHE A 83 7.37 2.95 6.73
N LEU A 84 6.50 2.58 5.78
CA LEU A 84 6.66 1.35 5.00
C LEU A 84 7.93 1.36 4.15
N GLU A 85 8.28 2.51 3.59
CA GLU A 85 9.53 2.67 2.84
C GLU A 85 10.75 2.38 3.71
N VAL A 86 10.83 3.00 4.89
CA VAL A 86 11.94 2.79 5.84
C VAL A 86 11.97 1.34 6.31
N LEU A 87 10.82 0.78 6.70
CA LEU A 87 10.69 -0.61 7.11
C LEU A 87 11.19 -1.56 6.01
N SER A 88 10.83 -1.30 4.76
CA SER A 88 11.19 -2.18 3.66
C SER A 88 12.70 -2.23 3.44
N ARG A 89 13.38 -1.08 3.50
CA ARG A 89 14.84 -0.98 3.44
C ARG A 89 15.50 -1.74 4.59
N MET A 90 15.01 -1.56 5.81
CA MET A 90 15.54 -2.25 7.00
C MET A 90 15.39 -3.77 6.92
N LYS A 91 14.32 -4.27 6.30
CA LYS A 91 14.01 -5.70 6.21
C LYS A 91 14.43 -6.35 4.88
N LYS A 92 15.18 -5.64 4.03
CA LYS A 92 15.55 -6.07 2.68
C LYS A 92 14.32 -6.51 1.84
N SER A 93 13.16 -5.92 2.12
CA SER A 93 11.93 -6.13 1.38
C SER A 93 11.69 -4.95 0.42
N LYS A 94 10.62 -4.99 -0.35
CA LYS A 94 10.26 -3.92 -1.29
C LYS A 94 8.98 -3.22 -0.84
N PHE A 95 8.89 -1.92 -1.09
CA PHE A 95 7.67 -1.15 -0.96
C PHE A 95 7.26 -0.60 -2.32
N LYS A 96 6.06 -0.93 -2.77
CA LYS A 96 5.48 -0.57 -4.08
C LYS A 96 4.11 0.06 -3.88
N ILE A 97 3.67 0.85 -4.86
CA ILE A 97 2.41 1.59 -4.81
C ILE A 97 1.61 1.27 -6.06
N PHE A 98 0.37 0.83 -5.87
CA PHE A 98 -0.64 0.75 -6.92
C PHE A 98 -1.40 2.07 -7.02
N THR A 99 -1.88 2.40 -8.20
CA THR A 99 -2.77 3.53 -8.41
C THR A 99 -3.64 3.30 -9.65
N ARG A 100 -4.64 4.15 -9.83
CA ARG A 100 -5.60 4.10 -10.94
C ARG A 100 -5.74 5.45 -11.63
N LYS A 101 -6.30 5.42 -12.85
CA LYS A 101 -6.64 6.64 -13.59
C LYS A 101 -7.49 7.58 -12.72
N GLY A 102 -7.15 8.86 -12.73
CA GLY A 102 -7.76 9.89 -11.87
C GLY A 102 -6.98 10.18 -10.58
N HIS A 103 -6.09 9.27 -10.16
CA HIS A 103 -5.27 9.38 -8.95
C HIS A 103 -3.77 9.56 -9.22
N TYR A 104 -3.33 9.55 -10.49
CA TYR A 104 -1.91 9.65 -10.86
C TYR A 104 -1.24 10.93 -10.37
N SER A 105 -1.88 12.09 -10.60
CA SER A 105 -1.32 13.37 -10.14
C SER A 105 -1.22 13.43 -8.61
N PHE A 106 -2.23 12.94 -7.90
CA PHE A 106 -2.18 12.84 -6.44
C PHE A 106 -1.02 11.94 -5.99
N THR A 107 -0.86 10.78 -6.61
CA THR A 107 0.22 9.83 -6.30
C THR A 107 1.60 10.44 -6.54
N ASN A 108 1.80 11.14 -7.66
CA ASN A 108 3.05 11.83 -7.96
C ASN A 108 3.35 12.91 -6.92
N THR A 109 2.39 13.79 -6.62
CA THR A 109 2.57 14.82 -5.59
C THR A 109 2.95 14.21 -4.24
N MET A 110 2.31 13.11 -3.85
CA MET A 110 2.63 12.41 -2.60
C MET A 110 4.04 11.80 -2.60
N LEU A 111 4.50 11.27 -3.73
CA LEU A 111 5.86 10.75 -3.89
C LEU A 111 6.90 11.87 -3.86
N ASP A 112 6.64 12.97 -4.56
CA ASP A 112 7.49 14.15 -4.62
C ASP A 112 7.65 14.78 -3.22
N ASP A 113 6.55 14.96 -2.50
CA ASP A 113 6.53 15.49 -1.13
C ASP A 113 7.32 14.61 -0.15
N LEU A 114 7.47 13.31 -0.45
CA LEU A 114 8.22 12.36 0.36
C LEU A 114 9.65 12.11 -0.16
N ASN A 115 10.04 12.77 -1.24
CA ASN A 115 11.28 12.54 -1.98
C ASN A 115 11.50 11.04 -2.27
N MET A 116 10.47 10.39 -2.82
CA MET A 116 10.46 8.96 -3.15
C MET A 116 10.40 8.74 -4.66
N GLU A 117 11.54 8.35 -5.24
CA GLU A 117 11.59 7.91 -6.64
C GLU A 117 11.06 6.48 -6.76
N LYS A 118 9.81 6.33 -7.21
CA LYS A 118 9.14 5.02 -7.37
C LYS A 118 8.34 4.95 -8.66
N ASN A 119 8.43 3.80 -9.31
CA ASN A 119 7.50 3.44 -10.38
C ASN A 119 6.17 2.97 -9.77
N MET A 120 5.10 3.72 -10.02
CA MET A 120 3.74 3.32 -9.67
C MET A 120 3.27 2.17 -10.56
N ILE A 121 2.55 1.22 -9.97
CA ILE A 121 1.85 0.17 -10.71
C ILE A 121 0.46 0.70 -11.06
N LYS A 122 0.16 0.77 -12.35
CA LYS A 122 -1.14 1.24 -12.85
C LYS A 122 -2.04 0.03 -13.07
N LEU A 123 -3.21 0.04 -12.41
CA LEU A 123 -4.32 -0.89 -12.66
C LEU A 123 -5.22 -0.35 -13.75
#